data_AF-A0A2C9L2D0-F1
#
_entry.id   AF-A0A2C9L2D0-F1
#
_cell.length_a   1.000
_cell.length_b   1.000
_cell.length_c   1.000
_cell.angle_alpha   90.00
_cell.angle_beta   90.00
_cell.angle_gamma   90.00
#
_symmetry.space_group_name_H-M   'P 1'
#
loop_
_entity.id
_entity.type
_entity.pdbx_description
1 polymer ?
#
loop_
_entity_poly.entity_id
_entity_poly.type
_entity_poly.pdbx_seq_one_letter_code
_entity_poly.pdbx_strand_id
1 'polypeptide(L)'
;MIDVADEASRNIEYKVPLSKVQEWERKNGDIPQEAAVIFNFGWHKRFHDKKLYVNTESNDWKDLKFPSVSEEVGMYLYEKRNIKIIGTDTMSPDPPNSGNPIHVKYLPNNKLIVENLNATDLLPPKNFRFHAAPVRYVGASGAQVRAYAIIYETQRSGSIAIYLKWSLVLISAISAFIRVF
;
A
#
# COMPACT_ATOMS: atom_id res chain seq x y z
N MET A 1 -5.80 5.30 2.83
CA MET A 1 -4.85 4.54 3.64
C MET A 1 -5.64 3.76 4.66
N ILE A 2 -5.42 2.44 4.71
CA ILE A 2 -6.05 1.52 5.66
C ILE A 2 -4.98 1.15 6.68
N ASP A 3 -5.16 1.60 7.92
CA ASP A 3 -4.21 1.38 9.00
C ASP A 3 -4.49 0.06 9.73
N VAL A 4 -3.47 -0.79 9.76
CA VAL A 4 -3.48 -2.13 10.38
C VAL A 4 -2.24 -2.37 11.23
N ALA A 5 -1.51 -1.30 11.59
CA ALA A 5 -0.23 -1.41 12.30
C ALA A 5 -0.39 -2.08 13.69
N ASP A 6 -1.48 -1.79 14.40
CA ASP A 6 -1.74 -2.39 15.71
C ASP A 6 -2.05 -3.89 15.63
N GLU A 7 -2.76 -4.33 14.59
CA GLU A 7 -2.99 -5.75 14.35
C GLU A 7 -1.71 -6.46 13.90
N ALA A 8 -0.95 -5.85 12.99
CA ALA A 8 0.32 -6.35 12.49
C ALA A 8 1.40 -6.45 13.57
N SER A 9 1.38 -5.58 14.59
CA SER A 9 2.33 -5.66 15.71
C SER A 9 2.09 -6.88 16.60
N ARG A 10 0.84 -7.37 16.67
CA ARG A 10 0.43 -8.53 17.46
C ARG A 10 0.55 -9.86 16.71
N ASN A 11 0.59 -9.82 15.38
CA ASN A 11 0.78 -10.99 14.55
C ASN A 11 1.66 -10.65 13.34
N ILE A 12 2.89 -11.16 13.32
CA ILE A 12 3.87 -10.92 12.25
C ILE A 12 3.45 -11.47 10.89
N GLU A 13 2.45 -12.36 10.83
CA GLU A 13 1.86 -12.92 9.61
C GLU A 13 0.39 -12.48 9.47
N TYR A 14 0.03 -11.33 10.05
CA TYR A 14 -1.32 -10.78 9.97
C TYR A 14 -1.76 -10.63 8.51
N LYS A 15 -2.86 -11.29 8.15
CA LYS A 15 -3.53 -11.16 6.85
C LYS A 15 -4.74 -10.26 7.03
N VAL A 16 -4.78 -9.13 6.32
CA VAL A 16 -5.89 -8.17 6.45
C VAL A 16 -7.21 -8.86 6.10
N PRO A 17 -8.19 -8.98 7.02
CA PRO A 17 -9.49 -9.55 6.70
C PRO A 17 -10.37 -8.55 5.95
N LEU A 18 -11.33 -9.04 5.16
CA LEU A 18 -12.26 -8.17 4.42
C LEU A 18 -13.05 -7.23 5.33
N SER A 19 -13.39 -7.67 6.54
CA SER A 19 -14.07 -6.85 7.56
C SER A 19 -13.33 -5.56 7.89
N LYS A 20 -11.99 -5.55 7.85
CA LYS A 20 -11.19 -4.34 8.10
C LYS A 20 -11.38 -3.29 7.00
N VAL A 21 -11.50 -3.72 5.75
CA VAL A 21 -11.77 -2.83 4.61
C VAL A 21 -13.20 -2.30 4.69
N GLN A 22 -14.17 -3.16 4.97
CA GLN A 22 -15.57 -2.77 5.12
C GLN A 22 -15.77 -1.79 6.30
N GLU A 23 -15.09 -2.00 7.42
CA GLU A 23 -15.10 -1.06 8.55
C GLU A 23 -14.50 0.29 8.16
N TRP A 24 -13.39 0.27 7.41
CA TRP A 24 -12.77 1.48 6.90
C TRP A 24 -13.75 2.25 5.99
N GLU A 25 -14.44 1.58 5.07
CA GLU A 25 -15.41 2.21 4.17
C GLU A 25 -16.62 2.76 4.92
N ARG A 26 -17.13 2.03 5.92
CA ARG A 26 -18.22 2.53 6.79
C ARG A 26 -17.86 3.84 7.48
N LYS A 27 -16.59 4.04 7.84
CA LYS A 27 -16.10 5.25 8.51
C LYS A 27 -15.75 6.37 7.53
N ASN A 28 -15.24 6.04 6.34
CA ASN A 28 -14.60 6.99 5.45
C ASN A 28 -15.38 7.27 4.15
N GLY A 29 -16.41 6.47 3.86
CA GLY A 29 -17.07 6.38 2.56
C GLY A 29 -16.45 5.27 1.70
N ASP A 30 -17.14 4.90 0.62
CA ASP A 30 -16.64 3.92 -0.35
C ASP A 30 -15.28 4.36 -0.92
N ILE A 31 -14.40 3.37 -1.16
CA ILE A 31 -13.15 3.59 -1.88
C ILE A 31 -13.48 4.01 -3.33
N PRO A 32 -13.01 5.19 -3.79
CA PRO A 32 -13.28 5.64 -5.15
C PRO A 32 -12.68 4.71 -6.21
N GLN A 33 -13.29 4.68 -7.39
CA GLN A 33 -12.70 4.01 -8.54
C GLN A 33 -11.35 4.62 -8.90
N GLU A 34 -10.45 3.79 -9.42
CA GLU A 34 -9.08 4.15 -9.77
C GLU A 34 -8.24 4.72 -8.61
N ALA A 35 -8.71 4.58 -7.37
CA ALA A 35 -7.97 5.05 -6.20
C ALA A 35 -6.65 4.28 -6.00
N ALA A 36 -5.73 4.91 -5.29
CA ALA A 36 -4.62 4.22 -4.65
C ALA A 36 -5.03 3.80 -3.23
N VAL A 37 -4.96 2.51 -2.93
CA VAL A 37 -5.19 1.96 -1.59
C VAL A 37 -3.86 1.57 -1.00
N ILE A 38 -3.44 2.32 0.02
CA ILE A 38 -2.20 2.09 0.76
C ILE A 38 -2.54 1.41 2.08
N PHE A 39 -1.92 0.26 2.36
CA PHE A 39 -1.97 -0.41 3.64
C PHE A 39 -0.77 0.00 4.49
N ASN A 40 -1.03 0.42 5.73
CA ASN A 40 0.00 0.71 6.72
C ASN A 40 0.06 -0.45 7.72
N PHE A 41 1.07 -1.30 7.62
CA PHE A 41 1.36 -2.34 8.61
C PHE A 41 2.33 -1.85 9.70
N GLY A 42 2.86 -0.63 9.58
CA GLY A 42 3.94 -0.13 10.44
C GLY A 42 5.28 -0.83 10.19
N TRP A 43 5.38 -1.58 9.10
CA TRP A 43 6.50 -2.46 8.79
C TRP A 43 7.71 -1.68 8.26
N HIS A 44 7.49 -0.51 7.67
CA HIS A 44 8.57 0.39 7.24
C HIS A 44 9.57 0.71 8.36
N LYS A 45 9.14 0.72 9.63
CA LYS A 45 10.00 0.96 10.80
C LYS A 45 11.07 -0.11 10.98
N ARG A 46 10.89 -1.29 10.38
CA ARG A 46 11.81 -2.43 10.43
C ARG A 46 12.77 -2.49 9.25
N PHE A 47 12.58 -1.63 8.23
CA PHE A 47 13.29 -1.72 6.95
C PHE A 47 14.82 -1.68 7.09
N HIS A 48 15.34 -0.97 8.11
CA HIS A 48 16.79 -0.85 8.34
C HIS A 48 17.44 -2.08 9.00
N ASP A 49 16.64 -3.00 9.55
CA ASP A 49 17.13 -4.24 10.15
C ASP A 49 16.57 -5.42 9.35
N LYS A 50 17.43 -6.06 8.56
CA LYS A 50 17.04 -7.20 7.72
C LYS A 50 16.36 -8.29 8.53
N LYS A 51 16.85 -8.62 9.74
CA LYS A 51 16.31 -9.70 10.55
C LYS A 51 14.90 -9.39 11.03
N LEU A 52 14.67 -8.16 11.50
CA LEU A 52 13.33 -7.71 11.91
C LEU A 52 12.37 -7.54 10.71
N TYR A 53 12.89 -7.20 9.54
CA TYR A 53 12.11 -7.00 8.33
C TYR A 53 11.59 -8.31 7.74
N VAL A 54 12.44 -9.33 7.70
CA VAL A 54 12.12 -10.63 7.07
C VAL A 54 11.66 -11.70 8.06
N ASN A 55 11.96 -11.52 9.36
CA ASN A 55 11.63 -12.43 10.47
C ASN A 55 12.00 -13.90 10.19
N THR A 56 13.13 -14.12 9.53
CA THR A 56 13.72 -15.44 9.31
C THR A 56 15.24 -15.32 9.14
N GLU A 57 15.97 -16.36 9.52
CA GLU A 57 17.40 -16.50 9.19
C GLU A 57 17.60 -17.23 7.84
N SER A 58 16.51 -17.75 7.26
CA SER A 58 16.53 -18.37 5.93
C SER A 58 16.73 -17.32 4.84
N ASN A 59 17.40 -17.70 3.75
CA ASN A 59 17.49 -16.91 2.53
C ASN A 59 16.42 -17.29 1.49
N ASP A 60 15.57 -18.28 1.78
CA ASP A 60 14.44 -18.62 0.91
C ASP A 60 13.31 -17.59 1.11
N TRP A 61 12.84 -17.02 0.00
CA TRP A 61 11.74 -16.07 -0.01
C TRP A 61 10.42 -16.69 0.50
N LYS A 62 10.30 -18.01 0.47
CA LYS A 62 9.14 -18.75 1.00
C LYS A 62 9.07 -18.74 2.53
N ASP A 63 10.20 -18.54 3.19
CA ASP A 63 10.30 -18.58 4.65
C ASP A 63 10.19 -17.19 5.30
N LEU A 64 10.02 -16.14 4.48
CA LEU A 64 9.83 -14.78 4.96
C LEU A 64 8.55 -14.71 5.79
N LYS A 65 8.54 -13.88 6.83
CA LYS A 65 7.37 -13.64 7.66
C LYS A 65 7.15 -12.14 7.80
N PHE A 66 6.07 -11.68 7.17
CA PHE A 66 5.60 -10.31 7.24
C PHE A 66 4.08 -10.29 7.05
N PRO A 67 3.38 -9.27 7.58
CA PRO A 67 1.96 -9.14 7.43
C PRO A 67 1.63 -8.75 5.99
N SER A 68 0.47 -9.15 5.49
CA SER A 68 0.12 -9.00 4.09
C SER A 68 -1.37 -8.69 3.91
N VAL A 69 -1.73 -8.32 2.70
CA VAL A 69 -3.13 -8.26 2.27
C VAL A 69 -3.60 -9.69 2.05
N SER A 70 -4.83 -10.01 2.45
CA SER A 70 -5.42 -11.32 2.11
C SER A 70 -5.84 -11.34 0.64
N GLU A 71 -5.88 -12.52 0.04
CA GLU A 71 -6.39 -12.69 -1.32
C GLU A 71 -7.83 -12.16 -1.46
N GLU A 72 -8.68 -12.44 -0.47
CA GLU A 72 -10.06 -11.95 -0.41
C GLU A 72 -10.12 -10.42 -0.51
N VAL A 73 -9.29 -9.70 0.26
CA VAL A 73 -9.21 -8.24 0.21
C VAL A 73 -8.68 -7.76 -1.14
N GLY A 74 -7.62 -8.39 -1.65
CA GLY A 74 -7.05 -8.05 -2.95
C GLY A 74 -8.08 -8.16 -4.08
N MET A 75 -8.83 -9.27 -4.13
CA MET A 75 -9.87 -9.47 -5.15
C MET A 75 -11.07 -8.54 -4.94
N TYR A 76 -11.48 -8.31 -3.70
CA TYR A 76 -12.56 -7.35 -3.41
C TYR A 76 -12.22 -5.95 -3.92
N LEU A 77 -11.01 -5.45 -3.64
CA LEU A 77 -10.55 -4.13 -4.08
C LEU A 77 -10.44 -4.05 -5.62
N TYR A 78 -10.01 -5.14 -6.26
CA TYR A 78 -9.97 -5.23 -7.72
C TYR A 78 -11.37 -5.18 -8.32
N GLU A 79 -12.27 -6.06 -7.88
CA GLU A 79 -13.55 -6.34 -8.55
C GLU A 79 -14.66 -5.38 -8.14
N LYS A 80 -14.74 -5.03 -6.85
CA LYS A 80 -15.84 -4.22 -6.30
C LYS A 80 -15.52 -2.74 -6.23
N ARG A 81 -14.24 -2.38 -6.17
CA ARG A 81 -13.78 -0.98 -6.07
C ARG A 81 -13.01 -0.50 -7.28
N ASN A 82 -12.55 -1.40 -8.16
CA ASN A 82 -11.78 -1.05 -9.36
C ASN A 82 -10.60 -0.10 -9.08
N ILE A 83 -9.82 -0.37 -8.01
CA ILE A 83 -8.69 0.47 -7.63
C ILE A 83 -7.57 0.44 -8.67
N LYS A 84 -6.73 1.48 -8.75
CA LYS A 84 -5.62 1.56 -9.72
C LYS A 84 -4.30 1.06 -9.12
N ILE A 85 -4.07 1.33 -7.85
CA ILE A 85 -2.80 1.05 -7.16
C ILE A 85 -3.10 0.38 -5.83
N ILE A 86 -2.41 -0.71 -5.53
CA ILE A 86 -2.30 -1.25 -4.18
C ILE A 86 -0.88 -1.02 -3.68
N GLY A 87 -0.77 -0.42 -2.49
CA GLY A 87 0.52 -0.08 -1.87
C GLY A 87 0.65 -0.71 -0.49
N THR A 88 1.86 -1.13 -0.13
CA THR A 88 2.19 -1.65 1.20
C THR A 88 3.56 -1.17 1.66
N ASP A 89 3.74 -1.05 2.97
CA ASP A 89 5.04 -0.85 3.61
C ASP A 89 5.80 -2.16 3.91
N THR A 90 5.25 -3.29 3.48
CA THR A 90 5.88 -4.62 3.54
C THR A 90 6.55 -4.99 2.22
N MET A 91 7.18 -6.16 2.17
CA MET A 91 7.94 -6.62 1.01
C MET A 91 7.02 -7.00 -0.17
N SER A 92 5.77 -7.35 0.12
CA SER A 92 4.77 -7.73 -0.88
C SER A 92 3.36 -7.54 -0.30
N PRO A 93 2.35 -7.17 -1.11
CA PRO A 93 0.95 -7.25 -0.69
C PRO A 93 0.50 -8.69 -0.50
N ASP A 94 1.13 -9.65 -1.19
CA ASP A 94 0.80 -11.08 -1.11
C ASP A 94 1.56 -11.77 0.04
N PRO A 95 0.92 -12.75 0.71
CA PRO A 95 1.63 -13.60 1.65
C PRO A 95 2.75 -14.40 0.96
N PRO A 96 3.88 -14.66 1.64
CA PRO A 96 4.90 -15.59 1.16
C PRO A 96 4.32 -16.95 0.77
N ASN A 97 4.86 -17.56 -0.29
CA ASN A 97 4.46 -18.88 -0.80
C ASN A 97 2.95 -19.02 -1.15
N SER A 98 2.23 -17.92 -1.42
CA SER A 98 0.79 -17.94 -1.76
C SER A 98 0.50 -18.11 -3.25
N GLY A 99 1.51 -18.07 -4.12
CA GLY A 99 1.34 -17.95 -5.58
C GLY A 99 1.10 -16.52 -6.07
N ASN A 100 1.16 -15.53 -5.16
CA ASN A 100 1.05 -14.10 -5.42
C ASN A 100 -0.23 -13.71 -6.21
N PRO A 101 -1.43 -14.06 -5.71
CA PRO A 101 -2.68 -13.82 -6.43
C PRO A 101 -2.90 -12.34 -6.76
N ILE A 102 -2.51 -11.40 -5.89
CA ILE A 102 -2.61 -9.96 -6.15
C ILE A 102 -1.70 -9.58 -7.32
N HIS A 103 -0.45 -10.01 -7.34
CA HIS A 103 0.45 -9.78 -8.47
C HIS A 103 -0.10 -10.32 -9.79
N VAL A 104 -0.53 -11.59 -9.80
CA VAL A 104 -1.05 -12.28 -10.99
C VAL A 104 -2.29 -11.59 -11.52
N LYS A 105 -3.16 -11.07 -10.64
CA LYS A 105 -4.37 -10.36 -11.05
C LYS A 105 -4.08 -8.91 -11.47
N TYR A 106 -3.27 -8.16 -10.74
CA TYR A 106 -3.14 -6.71 -10.93
C TYR A 106 -2.24 -6.34 -12.10
N LEU A 107 -1.02 -6.89 -12.14
CA LEU A 107 0.02 -6.42 -13.06
C LEU A 107 -0.29 -6.67 -14.54
N PRO A 108 -0.86 -7.83 -14.95
CA PRO A 108 -1.29 -8.03 -16.34
C PRO A 108 -2.47 -7.15 -16.75
N ASN A 109 -3.26 -6.65 -15.79
CA ASN A 109 -4.48 -5.87 -16.02
C ASN A 109 -4.26 -4.36 -15.81
N ASN A 110 -3.04 -3.87 -16.03
CA ASN A 110 -2.68 -2.46 -15.98
C ASN A 110 -3.04 -1.77 -14.64
N LYS A 111 -2.96 -2.53 -13.53
CA LYS A 111 -2.99 -2.01 -12.16
C LYS A 111 -1.60 -2.16 -11.55
N LEU A 112 -1.26 -1.25 -10.64
CA LEU A 112 0.10 -1.16 -10.10
C LEU A 112 0.18 -1.69 -8.67
N ILE A 113 1.34 -2.25 -8.35
CA ILE A 113 1.73 -2.64 -7.01
C ILE A 113 2.95 -1.80 -6.60
N VAL A 114 2.90 -1.22 -5.41
CA VAL A 114 4.03 -0.45 -4.84
C VAL A 114 4.36 -1.00 -3.47
N GLU A 115 5.61 -1.42 -3.29
CA GLU A 115 6.07 -2.16 -2.12
C GLU A 115 7.16 -1.38 -1.41
N ASN A 116 7.45 -1.79 -0.16
CA ASN A 116 8.47 -1.16 0.66
C ASN A 116 8.25 0.36 0.80
N LEU A 117 6.99 0.80 0.87
CA LEU A 117 6.67 2.20 1.14
C LEU A 117 7.14 2.59 2.54
N ASN A 118 7.67 3.79 2.70
CA ASN A 118 8.04 4.36 3.99
C ASN A 118 7.09 5.48 4.40
N ALA A 119 7.00 5.80 5.70
CA ALA A 119 6.17 6.89 6.22
C ALA A 119 4.68 6.78 5.84
N THR A 120 4.18 5.54 5.70
CA THR A 120 2.76 5.25 5.43
C THR A 120 1.84 5.66 6.59
N ASP A 121 2.39 5.78 7.81
CA ASP A 121 1.70 6.26 9.00
C ASP A 121 1.44 7.77 9.00
N LEU A 122 2.04 8.53 8.08
CA LEU A 122 1.77 9.97 7.90
C LEU A 122 0.60 10.26 6.95
N LEU A 123 0.08 9.24 6.25
CA LEU A 123 -1.06 9.41 5.36
C LEU A 123 -2.36 9.51 6.15
N PRO A 124 -3.26 10.47 5.84
CA PRO A 124 -4.61 10.42 6.37
C PRO A 124 -5.37 9.22 5.80
N PRO A 125 -6.49 8.80 6.42
CA PRO A 125 -7.33 7.74 5.88
C PRO A 125 -7.73 8.03 4.42
N LYS A 126 -8.15 9.26 4.12
CA LYS A 126 -8.57 9.71 2.78
C LYS A 126 -8.06 11.12 2.50
N ASN A 127 -8.36 11.65 1.32
CA ASN A 127 -7.98 13.00 0.87
C ASN A 127 -6.46 13.16 0.70
N PHE A 128 -5.83 12.22 0.00
CA PHE A 128 -4.47 12.38 -0.51
C PHE A 128 -4.40 11.91 -1.97
N ARG A 129 -3.46 12.47 -2.72
CA ARG A 129 -3.10 11.99 -4.06
C ARG A 129 -1.76 11.29 -4.00
N PHE A 130 -1.74 10.01 -4.34
CA PHE A 130 -0.53 9.20 -4.37
C PHE A 130 0.15 9.25 -5.74
N HIS A 131 1.46 9.40 -5.74
CA HIS A 131 2.30 9.43 -6.93
C HIS A 131 3.37 8.36 -6.81
N ALA A 132 3.54 7.55 -7.86
CA ALA A 132 4.61 6.57 -8.01
C ALA A 132 4.97 6.48 -9.50
N ALA A 133 5.97 7.25 -9.92
CA ALA A 133 6.40 7.31 -11.30
C ALA A 133 7.75 6.59 -11.47
N PRO A 134 7.79 5.40 -12.08
CA PRO A 134 9.04 4.68 -12.31
C PRO A 134 9.83 5.24 -13.47
N VAL A 135 11.12 4.93 -13.43
CA VAL A 135 11.97 5.00 -14.61
C VAL A 135 11.46 3.98 -15.63
N ARG A 136 11.29 4.42 -16.88
CA ARG A 136 10.83 3.57 -17.97
C ARG A 136 11.99 2.76 -18.54
N TYR A 137 12.23 1.58 -17.96
CA TYR A 137 13.15 0.61 -18.51
C TYR A 137 12.45 -0.28 -19.54
N VAL A 138 13.04 -0.45 -20.72
CA VAL A 138 12.50 -1.32 -21.78
C VAL A 138 12.54 -2.78 -21.31
N GLY A 139 11.41 -3.47 -21.40
CA GLY A 139 11.29 -4.89 -21.01
C GLY A 139 11.29 -5.17 -19.51
N ALA A 140 11.28 -4.15 -18.66
CA ALA A 140 11.25 -4.35 -17.22
C ALA A 140 9.84 -4.74 -16.71
N SER A 141 9.80 -5.64 -15.73
CA SER A 141 8.58 -5.98 -14.99
C SER A 141 8.28 -4.98 -13.86
N GLY A 142 9.26 -4.18 -13.47
CA GLY A 142 9.18 -3.17 -12.44
C GLY A 142 10.42 -2.29 -12.37
N ALA A 143 10.33 -1.21 -11.60
CA ALA A 143 11.42 -0.29 -11.35
C ALA A 143 11.27 0.40 -10.00
N GLN A 144 12.38 0.90 -9.47
CA GLN A 144 12.36 1.72 -8.26
C GLN A 144 11.63 3.04 -8.53
N VAL A 145 10.92 3.57 -7.53
CA VAL A 145 10.17 4.84 -7.65
C VAL A 145 10.45 5.76 -6.49
N ARG A 146 10.50 7.06 -6.76
CA ARG A 146 10.26 8.04 -5.70
C ARG A 146 8.76 8.20 -5.53
N ALA A 147 8.17 7.41 -4.65
CA ALA A 147 6.78 7.62 -4.28
C ALA A 147 6.64 8.88 -3.40
N TYR A 148 5.47 9.52 -3.45
CA TYR A 148 5.12 10.61 -2.56
C TYR A 148 3.61 10.80 -2.57
N ALA A 149 3.10 11.48 -1.54
CA ALA A 149 1.70 11.85 -1.48
C ALA A 149 1.54 13.35 -1.25
N ILE A 150 0.53 13.91 -1.92
CA ILE A 150 0.05 15.25 -1.66
C ILE A 150 -1.18 15.10 -0.76
N ILE A 151 -1.10 15.62 0.46
CA ILE A 151 -2.17 15.55 1.45
C ILE A 151 -3.01 16.82 1.38
N TYR A 152 -4.33 16.66 1.36
CA TYR A 152 -5.28 17.77 1.37
C TYR A 152 -5.88 17.91 2.78
N GLU A 153 -5.45 18.91 3.54
CA GLU A 153 -6.08 19.23 4.82
C GLU A 153 -7.52 19.69 4.59
N THR A 154 -8.47 19.07 5.28
CA THR A 154 -9.84 19.60 5.36
C THR A 154 -9.90 20.56 6.55
N GLN A 155 -9.66 21.85 6.31
CA GLN A 155 -9.90 22.88 7.32
C GLN A 155 -11.41 23.04 7.53
N ARG A 156 -11.93 22.68 8.71
CA ARG A 156 -13.23 23.20 9.17
C ARG A 156 -13.00 24.60 9.75
N SER A 157 -13.00 25.62 8.89
CA SER A 157 -13.13 27.00 9.34
C SER A 157 -14.61 27.38 9.35
N GLY A 158 -15.12 27.79 10.51
CA GLY A 158 -16.50 28.26 10.72
C GLY A 158 -16.79 29.63 10.10
N SER A 159 -16.15 30.01 9.00
CA SER A 159 -16.41 31.25 8.27
C SER A 159 -15.96 31.07 6.82
N ILE A 160 -16.75 31.61 5.90
CA ILE A 160 -16.68 31.45 4.44
C ILE A 160 -15.30 31.86 3.90
N ALA A 161 -14.34 30.93 3.90
CA ALA A 161 -13.12 30.98 3.10
C ALA A 161 -12.45 29.59 3.09
N ILE A 162 -12.35 28.99 1.90
CA ILE A 162 -11.60 27.75 1.67
C ILE A 162 -10.16 28.17 1.34
N TYR A 163 -9.21 27.90 2.23
CA TYR A 163 -7.79 28.01 1.94
C TYR A 163 -7.19 26.60 1.80
N LEU A 164 -6.58 26.29 0.65
CA LEU A 164 -5.79 25.06 0.49
C LEU A 164 -4.41 25.25 1.12
N LYS A 165 -4.13 24.51 2.18
CA LYS A 165 -2.78 24.37 2.74
C LYS A 165 -2.18 23.06 2.20
N TRP A 166 -1.00 23.14 1.58
CA TRP A 166 -0.31 22.00 0.99
C TRP A 166 0.81 21.53 1.91
N SER A 167 0.77 20.27 2.32
CA SER A 167 1.88 19.60 3.00
C SER A 167 2.37 18.46 2.12
N LEU A 168 3.64 18.50 1.71
CA LEU A 168 4.28 17.41 0.96
C LEU A 168 4.75 16.35 1.96
N VAL A 169 4.22 15.12 1.85
CA VAL A 169 4.76 13.98 2.59
C VAL A 169 5.54 13.11 1.61
N LEU A 170 6.85 13.03 1.84
CA LEU A 170 7.76 12.16 1.09
C LEU A 170 7.60 10.73 1.62
N ILE A 171 7.13 9.85 0.75
CA ILE A 171 6.96 8.41 1.02
C ILE A 171 8.00 7.71 0.15
N SER A 172 9.24 7.57 0.61
CA SER A 172 10.22 6.82 -0.16
C SER A 172 9.73 5.38 -0.34
N ALA A 173 9.53 4.92 -1.59
CA ALA A 173 9.35 3.51 -1.91
C ALA A 173 10.64 2.99 -2.54
N ILE A 174 10.93 1.71 -2.39
CA ILE A 174 12.13 1.11 -2.99
C ILE A 174 11.80 0.28 -4.23
N SER A 175 10.53 -0.11 -4.45
CA SER A 175 10.12 -0.83 -5.66
C SER A 175 8.67 -0.51 -6.07
N ALA A 176 8.43 -0.21 -7.35
CA ALA A 176 7.10 -0.31 -7.96
C ALA A 176 7.15 -1.21 -9.20
N PHE A 177 6.22 -2.14 -9.32
CA PHE A 177 6.14 -2.99 -10.49
C PHE A 177 5.19 -2.37 -11.53
N ILE A 178 5.74 -2.04 -12.70
CA ILE A 178 5.01 -1.55 -13.87
C ILE A 178 5.40 -2.45 -15.03
N ARG A 179 4.40 -3.09 -15.65
CA ARG A 179 4.57 -3.75 -16.94
C ARG A 179 4.55 -2.68 -18.03
N VAL A 180 5.70 -2.42 -18.64
CA VAL A 180 5.82 -1.51 -19.78
C VAL A 180 5.62 -2.32 -21.06
N PHE A 181 4.61 -1.98 -21.86
CA PHE A 181 4.40 -2.51 -23.21
C PHE A 181 5.50 -2.07 -24.16
#